data_AF-A0A357MNE9-F1
#
_entry.id   AF-A0A357MNE9-F1
#
_cell.length_a   1.000
_cell.length_b   1.000
_cell.length_c   1.000
_cell.angle_alpha   90.00
_cell.angle_beta   90.00
_cell.angle_gamma   90.00
#
_symmetry.space_group_name_H-M   'P 1'
#
loop_
_entity.id
_entity.type
_entity.pdbx_description
1 polymer ?
#
loop_
_entity_poly.entity_id
_entity_poly.type
_entity_poly.pdbx_seq_one_letter_code
_entity_poly.pdbx_strand_id
1 'polypeptide(L)'
;GGAVEETGPPAGPPLSQGEREALRVAVQECWVVDVGSAAAQVTVTLAMRMTPQGKVEGDSLRLIASEGGDSRAAEVAFQAARRAVLRCQSQGRDGYDLPPEKYEHWRDIEMTFNPERMANR
;
A
#
# COMPACT_ATOMS: atom_id res chain seq x y z
N GLY A 1 -33.20 4.44 15.51
CA GLY A 1 -32.11 5.30 15.99
C GLY A 1 -30.82 4.54 15.85
N GLY A 2 -29.86 5.11 15.13
CA GLY A 2 -28.56 4.51 14.83
C GLY A 2 -27.92 5.35 13.74
N ALA A 3 -27.24 6.41 14.14
CA ALA A 3 -26.55 7.33 13.24
C ALA A 3 -25.49 6.56 12.47
N VAL A 4 -25.61 6.56 11.14
CA VAL A 4 -24.44 6.32 10.30
C VAL A 4 -23.56 7.56 10.45
N GLU A 5 -22.41 7.41 11.11
CA GLU A 5 -21.33 8.38 11.03
C GLU A 5 -20.83 8.40 9.59
N GLU A 6 -21.51 9.17 8.75
CA GLU A 6 -20.98 9.56 7.45
C GLU A 6 -19.83 10.52 7.72
N THR A 7 -18.63 9.94 7.81
CA THR A 7 -17.39 10.70 7.67
C THR A 7 -17.47 11.28 6.25
N GLY A 8 -17.86 12.56 6.14
CA GLY A 8 -18.10 13.20 4.85
C GLY A 8 -16.94 12.95 3.88
N PRO A 9 -17.21 12.76 2.57
CA PRO A 9 -16.18 12.42 1.62
C PRO A 9 -15.04 13.45 1.71
N PRO A 10 -13.77 13.01 1.69
CA PRO A 10 -12.63 13.91 1.76
C PRO A 10 -12.80 15.07 0.77
N ALA A 11 -12.66 16.30 1.26
CA ALA A 11 -12.91 17.49 0.46
C ALA A 11 -11.87 17.59 -0.66
N GLY A 12 -12.32 17.45 -1.92
CA GLY A 12 -11.48 17.49 -3.11
C GLY A 12 -11.84 16.38 -4.12
N PRO A 13 -11.34 16.46 -5.36
CA PRO A 13 -11.49 15.36 -6.30
C PRO A 13 -10.69 14.13 -5.80
N PRO A 14 -11.22 12.90 -5.98
CA PRO A 14 -10.47 11.70 -5.64
C PRO A 14 -9.18 11.60 -6.45
N LEU A 15 -8.24 10.75 -5.98
CA LEU A 15 -7.09 10.39 -6.80
C LEU A 15 -7.57 9.87 -8.16
N SER A 16 -7.00 10.43 -9.23
CA SER A 16 -7.20 9.95 -10.59
C SER A 16 -6.70 8.51 -10.72
N GLN A 17 -7.09 7.83 -11.80
CA GLN A 17 -6.57 6.51 -12.09
C GLN A 17 -5.04 6.54 -12.27
N GLY A 18 -4.51 7.57 -12.95
CA GLY A 18 -3.08 7.73 -13.20
C GLY A 18 -2.27 7.93 -11.91
N GLU A 19 -2.77 8.69 -10.95
CA GLU A 19 -2.08 8.92 -9.66
C GLU A 19 -2.02 7.65 -8.80
N ARG A 20 -3.12 6.89 -8.73
CA ARG A 20 -3.15 5.58 -8.05
C ARG A 20 -2.21 4.58 -8.71
N GLU A 21 -2.20 4.60 -10.03
CA GLU A 21 -1.34 3.73 -10.85
C GLU A 21 0.14 4.07 -10.66
N ALA A 22 0.49 5.36 -10.67
CA ALA A 22 1.85 5.83 -10.41
C ALA A 22 2.34 5.39 -9.02
N LEU A 23 1.50 5.52 -7.99
CA LEU A 23 1.82 5.01 -6.65
C LEU A 23 2.05 3.49 -6.66
N ARG A 24 1.17 2.73 -7.33
CA ARG A 24 1.30 1.28 -7.46
C ARG A 24 2.64 0.91 -8.11
N VAL A 25 2.96 1.51 -9.24
CA VAL A 25 4.22 1.28 -9.97
C VAL A 25 5.42 1.64 -9.08
N ALA A 26 5.38 2.81 -8.43
CA ALA A 26 6.43 3.26 -7.55
C ALA A 26 6.70 2.27 -6.40
N VAL A 27 5.67 1.62 -5.83
CA VAL A 27 5.90 0.60 -4.80
C VAL A 27 6.40 -0.72 -5.40
N GLN A 28 5.89 -1.11 -6.56
CA GLN A 28 6.26 -2.35 -7.26
C GLN A 28 7.75 -2.42 -7.62
N GLU A 29 8.39 -1.29 -7.87
CA GLU A 29 9.83 -1.24 -8.17
C GLU A 29 10.69 -1.85 -7.05
N CYS A 30 10.34 -1.63 -5.79
CA CYS A 30 11.07 -2.16 -4.63
C CYS A 30 10.53 -3.48 -4.09
N TRP A 31 9.41 -3.97 -4.61
CA TRP A 31 8.83 -5.19 -4.09
C TRP A 31 9.56 -6.40 -4.65
N VAL A 32 10.10 -7.21 -3.72
CA VAL A 32 10.83 -8.43 -4.04
C VAL A 32 10.05 -9.59 -3.42
N VAL A 33 9.52 -10.46 -4.28
CA VAL A 33 8.90 -11.72 -3.87
C VAL A 33 9.91 -12.84 -4.08
N ASP A 34 10.12 -13.64 -3.04
CA ASP A 34 10.80 -14.91 -3.20
C ASP A 34 9.79 -15.93 -3.75
N VAL A 35 9.86 -16.17 -5.07
CA VAL A 35 8.95 -17.07 -5.80
C VAL A 35 9.03 -18.53 -5.35
N GLY A 36 10.12 -18.93 -4.67
CA GLY A 36 10.26 -20.27 -4.09
C GLY A 36 9.63 -20.42 -2.70
N SER A 37 9.19 -19.30 -2.09
CA SER A 37 8.64 -19.29 -0.74
C SER A 37 7.12 -19.48 -0.72
N ALA A 38 6.58 -19.95 0.41
CA ALA A 38 5.12 -20.03 0.61
C ALA A 38 4.44 -18.65 0.49
N ALA A 39 5.17 -17.55 0.72
CA ALA A 39 4.66 -16.19 0.57
C ALA A 39 4.33 -15.81 -0.89
N ALA A 40 4.91 -16.51 -1.87
CA ALA A 40 4.58 -16.30 -3.29
C ALA A 40 3.15 -16.74 -3.65
N GLN A 41 2.48 -17.48 -2.77
CA GLN A 41 1.09 -17.93 -2.94
C GLN A 41 0.10 -17.10 -2.10
N VAL A 42 0.59 -16.05 -1.42
CA VAL A 42 -0.23 -15.24 -0.51
C VAL A 42 -0.44 -13.86 -1.08
N THR A 43 -1.71 -13.46 -1.15
CA THR A 43 -2.10 -12.07 -1.38
C THR A 43 -2.31 -11.38 -0.04
N VAL A 44 -1.69 -10.23 0.19
CA VAL A 44 -1.85 -9.44 1.43
C VAL A 44 -2.35 -8.04 1.11
N THR A 45 -3.30 -7.53 1.89
CA THR A 45 -3.74 -6.14 1.82
C THR A 45 -3.27 -5.40 3.07
N LEU A 46 -2.53 -4.32 2.85
CA LEU A 46 -1.97 -3.47 3.90
C LEU A 46 -2.75 -2.16 3.96
N ALA A 47 -3.04 -1.69 5.17
CA ALA A 47 -3.41 -0.30 5.40
C ALA A 47 -2.20 0.48 5.92
N MET A 48 -2.05 1.71 5.44
CA MET A 48 -0.96 2.59 5.84
C MET A 48 -1.41 4.05 5.88
N ARG A 49 -0.76 4.84 6.73
CA ARG A 49 -0.93 6.28 6.80
C ARG A 49 0.23 6.99 6.12
N MET A 50 -0.10 8.03 5.38
CA MET A 50 0.83 8.90 4.67
C MET A 50 0.96 10.24 5.38
N THR A 51 2.18 10.77 5.41
CA THR A 51 2.47 12.16 5.75
C THR A 51 2.15 13.07 4.56
N PRO A 52 1.87 14.37 4.76
CA PRO A 52 1.64 15.33 3.67
C PRO A 52 2.82 15.45 2.68
N GLN A 53 4.00 14.97 3.07
CA GLN A 53 5.19 14.92 2.21
C GLN A 53 5.22 13.68 1.30
N GLY A 54 4.17 12.86 1.26
CA GLY A 54 4.14 11.64 0.45
C GLY A 54 5.00 10.51 1.01
N LYS A 55 5.34 10.53 2.31
CA LYS A 55 6.07 9.45 2.99
C LYS A 55 5.16 8.63 3.88
N VAL A 56 5.42 7.34 4.02
CA VAL A 56 4.63 6.47 4.90
C VAL A 56 5.07 6.64 6.35
N GLU A 57 4.10 6.71 7.26
CA GLU A 57 4.35 6.58 8.69
C GLU A 57 4.62 5.11 9.01
N GLY A 58 5.88 4.74 9.27
CA GLY A 58 6.30 3.33 9.32
C GLY A 58 5.61 2.45 10.38
N ASP A 59 5.08 3.09 11.44
CA ASP A 59 4.34 2.43 12.52
C ASP A 59 2.84 2.29 12.23
N SER A 60 2.34 2.94 11.17
CA SER A 60 0.93 2.86 10.75
C SER A 60 0.62 1.65 9.87
N LEU A 61 1.65 1.02 9.31
CA LEU A 61 1.57 -0.13 8.41
C LEU A 61 1.02 -1.35 9.15
N ARG A 62 -0.15 -1.82 8.72
CA ARG A 62 -0.83 -2.97 9.31
C ARG A 62 -1.40 -3.89 8.23
N LEU A 63 -1.38 -5.19 8.50
CA LEU A 63 -2.07 -6.18 7.68
C LEU A 63 -3.58 -6.08 7.99
N ILE A 64 -4.40 -5.85 6.96
CA ILE A 64 -5.87 -5.77 7.11
C ILE A 64 -6.59 -6.94 6.44
N ALA A 65 -5.96 -7.60 5.46
CA ALA A 65 -6.46 -8.85 4.89
C ALA A 65 -5.30 -9.71 4.37
N SER A 66 -5.49 -11.02 4.36
CA SER A 66 -4.59 -11.97 3.73
C SER A 66 -5.39 -13.12 3.15
N GLU A 67 -5.02 -13.55 1.95
CA GLU A 67 -5.68 -14.63 1.22
C GLU A 67 -4.64 -15.59 0.64
N GLY A 68 -4.90 -16.89 0.77
CA GLY A 68 -3.95 -17.94 0.40
C GLY A 68 -2.88 -18.21 1.45
N GLY A 69 -2.20 -19.35 1.31
CA GLY A 69 -1.17 -19.82 2.23
C GLY A 69 -1.64 -20.02 3.69
N ASP A 70 -0.68 -20.22 4.58
CA ASP A 70 -0.91 -20.28 6.02
C ASP A 70 -0.56 -18.94 6.70
N SER A 71 -0.85 -18.82 8.01
CA SER A 71 -0.60 -17.59 8.76
C SER A 71 0.89 -17.18 8.76
N ARG A 72 1.80 -18.15 8.68
CA ARG A 72 3.25 -17.87 8.65
C ARG A 72 3.66 -17.30 7.28
N ALA A 73 3.11 -17.84 6.19
CA ALA A 73 3.30 -17.32 4.85
C ALA A 73 2.73 -15.90 4.71
N ALA A 74 1.57 -15.63 5.31
CA ALA A 74 0.97 -14.30 5.36
C ALA A 74 1.85 -13.28 6.10
N GLU A 75 2.42 -13.66 7.24
CA GLU A 75 3.37 -12.82 7.98
C GLU A 75 4.59 -12.47 7.11
N VAL A 76 5.18 -13.47 6.44
CA VAL A 76 6.34 -13.25 5.56
C VAL A 76 5.99 -12.32 4.39
N ALA A 77 4.82 -12.53 3.76
CA ALA A 77 4.33 -11.68 2.67
C ALA A 77 4.10 -10.23 3.15
N PHE A 78 3.50 -10.06 4.34
CA PHE A 78 3.31 -8.76 4.97
C PHE A 78 4.65 -8.04 5.22
N GLN A 79 5.64 -8.73 5.80
CA GLN A 79 6.97 -8.13 6.05
C GLN A 79 7.70 -7.79 4.73
N ALA A 80 7.51 -8.56 3.67
CA ALA A 80 8.04 -8.24 2.35
C ALA A 80 7.38 -6.99 1.76
N ALA A 81 6.04 -6.90 1.80
CA ALA A 81 5.27 -5.74 1.35
C ALA A 81 5.64 -4.48 2.15
N ARG A 82 5.68 -4.55 3.48
CA ARG A 82 6.09 -3.46 4.38
C ARG A 82 7.47 -2.92 4.03
N ARG A 83 8.45 -3.81 3.80
CA ARG A 83 9.81 -3.40 3.40
C ARG A 83 9.85 -2.73 2.03
N ALA A 84 9.02 -3.17 1.08
CA ALA A 84 8.96 -2.57 -0.24
C ALA A 84 8.47 -1.11 -0.18
N VAL A 85 7.36 -0.88 0.53
CA VAL A 85 6.80 0.46 0.76
C VAL A 85 7.83 1.39 1.39
N LEU A 86 8.44 0.96 2.50
CA LEU A 86 9.43 1.78 3.22
C LEU A 86 10.72 2.00 2.43
N ARG A 87 11.11 1.06 1.57
CA ARG A 87 12.28 1.21 0.71
C ARG A 87 11.99 2.19 -0.43
N CYS A 88 10.83 2.09 -1.07
CA CYS A 88 10.55 2.87 -2.27
C CYS A 88 10.25 4.35 -1.99
N GLN A 89 9.66 4.67 -0.83
CA GLN A 89 9.55 6.08 -0.42
C GLN A 89 10.92 6.77 -0.27
N SER A 90 12.02 6.02 -0.11
CA SER A 90 13.38 6.56 -0.01
C SER A 90 14.08 6.73 -1.36
N GLN A 91 13.53 6.17 -2.44
CA GLN A 91 14.10 6.31 -3.79
C GLN A 91 13.72 7.65 -4.44
N GLY A 92 12.58 8.23 -4.06
CA GLY A 92 12.27 9.63 -4.33
C GLY A 92 12.99 10.56 -3.36
N ARG A 93 13.46 11.73 -3.82
CA ARG A 93 14.10 12.72 -2.93
C ARG A 93 13.16 13.22 -1.83
N ASP A 94 11.85 13.20 -2.09
CA ASP A 94 10.84 13.77 -1.20
C ASP A 94 9.74 12.78 -0.76
N GLY A 95 9.66 11.57 -1.31
CA GLY A 95 8.58 10.60 -1.04
C GLY A 95 7.96 10.07 -2.32
N TYR A 96 6.72 9.58 -2.25
CA TYR A 96 5.91 9.25 -3.42
C TYR A 96 5.34 10.52 -4.06
N ASP A 97 5.26 10.54 -5.39
CA ASP A 97 4.71 11.65 -6.17
C ASP A 97 3.18 11.65 -6.08
N LEU A 98 2.66 12.30 -5.03
CA LEU A 98 1.24 12.43 -4.74
C LEU A 98 0.85 13.91 -4.66
N PRO A 99 -0.30 14.31 -5.24
CA PRO A 99 -0.75 15.70 -5.26
C PRO A 99 -1.10 16.18 -3.83
N PRO A 100 -0.39 17.18 -3.26
CA PRO A 100 -0.63 17.65 -1.90
C PRO A 100 -2.04 18.20 -1.69
N GLU A 101 -2.65 18.78 -2.72
CA GLU A 101 -4.01 19.31 -2.67
C GLU A 101 -5.09 18.23 -2.50
N LYS A 102 -4.74 16.95 -2.70
CA LYS A 102 -5.65 15.80 -2.50
C LYS A 102 -5.28 14.97 -1.28
N TYR A 103 -4.48 15.50 -0.35
CA TYR A 103 -3.98 14.75 0.81
C TYR A 103 -5.04 13.95 1.55
N GLU A 104 -6.23 14.52 1.75
CA GLU A 104 -7.34 13.83 2.42
C GLU A 104 -7.81 12.55 1.71
N HIS A 105 -7.52 12.38 0.42
CA HIS A 105 -7.83 11.18 -0.36
C HIS A 105 -6.76 10.09 -0.30
N TRP A 106 -5.55 10.42 0.17
CA TRP A 106 -4.43 9.49 0.19
C TRP A 106 -3.67 9.47 1.52
N ARG A 107 -4.13 10.20 2.53
CA ARG A 107 -3.66 10.11 3.91
C ARG A 107 -3.76 8.71 4.48
N ASP A 108 -4.80 7.96 4.13
CA ASP A 108 -4.99 6.57 4.51
C ASP A 108 -5.12 5.75 3.21
N ILE A 109 -4.20 4.82 2.99
CA ILE A 109 -4.13 4.01 1.76
C ILE A 109 -4.26 2.54 2.13
N GLU A 110 -5.11 1.85 1.39
CA GLU A 110 -5.18 0.40 1.36
C GLU A 110 -4.56 -0.12 0.07
N MET A 111 -3.63 -1.06 0.18
CA MET A 111 -2.91 -1.59 -0.96
C MET A 111 -2.78 -3.10 -0.90
N THR A 112 -3.26 -3.76 -1.95
CA THR A 112 -3.21 -5.20 -2.12
C THR A 112 -1.96 -5.61 -2.90
N PHE A 113 -1.19 -6.51 -2.30
CA PHE A 113 -0.02 -7.13 -2.88
C PHE A 113 -0.36 -8.55 -3.29
N ASN A 114 -0.50 -8.76 -4.60
CA ASN A 114 -0.78 -10.06 -5.19
C ASN A 114 0.45 -10.50 -6.03
N PRO A 115 1.14 -11.59 -5.67
CA PRO A 115 2.30 -12.10 -6.40
C PRO A 115 2.02 -12.40 -7.87
N GLU A 116 0.89 -13.01 -8.22
CA GLU A 116 0.56 -13.36 -9.61
C GLU A 116 0.44 -12.11 -10.50
N ARG A 117 -0.15 -11.04 -9.98
CA ARG A 117 -0.35 -9.79 -10.73
C ARG A 117 0.90 -8.92 -10.81
N MET A 118 1.87 -9.15 -9.94
CA MET A 118 3.03 -8.27 -9.77
C MET A 118 4.36 -8.96 -10.13
N ALA A 119 4.39 -10.28 -10.29
CA ALA A 119 5.55 -11.05 -10.75
C ALA A 119 5.76 -11.01 -12.27
N ASN A 120 4.85 -10.42 -13.04
CA ASN A 120 4.98 -10.29 -14.50
C ASN A 120 5.96 -9.14 -14.83
N ARG A 121 7.26 -9.41 -14.67
CA ARG A 121 8.37 -8.60 -15.20
C ARG A 121 8.94 -9.27 -16.44
#